data_AF-A0A392M441-F1
#
_entry.id   AF-A0A392M441-F1
#
_cell.length_a   1.000
_cell.length_b   1.000
_cell.length_c   1.000
_cell.angle_alpha   90.00
_cell.angle_beta   90.00
_cell.angle_gamma   90.00
#
_symmetry.space_group_name_H-M   'P 1'
#
loop_
_entity.id
_entity.type
_entity.pdbx_description
1 polymer ?
#
loop_
_entity_poly.entity_id
_entity_poly.type
_entity_poly.pdbx_seq_one_letter_code
_entity_poly.pdbx_strand_id
1 'polypeptide(L)'
;MVHAMAYNTMQQLEETSNLLKFFCLKLGATAVNLVGGDQPADVYSEIAARVLEIMKYDALKDPKSHPHALHARRLISQVDRKLVKQTVMTSVYGVTYIGARDQIKRRLKERCAIEDDNDLFAASCYAAKTTRNALEEMFEDARRIMNWLGDCAKVIASTNQAVRWVTPLGLPVVQPYRELGRHLIKTSLQVLTLQRETDK
;
A
#
# COMPACT_ATOMS: atom_id res chain seq x y z
N MET A 1 9.89 11.61 -1.11
CA MET A 1 10.32 11.20 -2.45
C MET A 1 10.56 9.69 -2.54
N VAL A 2 11.33 9.08 -1.62
CA VAL A 2 11.56 7.61 -1.55
C VAL A 2 10.26 6.78 -1.51
N HIS A 3 9.22 7.28 -0.84
CA HIS A 3 7.91 6.60 -0.76
C HIS A 3 7.11 6.64 -2.08
N ALA A 4 7.45 7.55 -3.01
CA ALA A 4 6.86 7.63 -4.34
C ALA A 4 7.68 6.83 -5.38
N MET A 5 8.91 6.41 -5.05
CA MET A 5 9.80 5.64 -5.93
C MET A 5 9.33 4.20 -6.16
N ALA A 6 8.47 3.67 -5.27
CA ALA A 6 7.83 2.36 -5.43
C ALA A 6 6.49 2.42 -6.21
N TYR A 7 5.94 3.63 -6.41
CA TYR A 7 4.54 3.81 -6.81
C TYR A 7 4.28 3.65 -8.32
N ASN A 8 5.17 4.15 -9.19
CA ASN A 8 4.88 4.23 -10.63
C ASN A 8 5.54 3.15 -11.49
N THR A 9 6.63 2.51 -11.06
CA THR A 9 7.28 1.42 -11.84
C THR A 9 6.42 0.14 -11.88
N MET A 10 5.40 0.07 -11.03
CA MET A 10 4.61 -1.14 -10.82
C MET A 10 3.13 -0.98 -11.22
N GLN A 11 2.71 0.22 -11.64
CA GLN A 11 1.31 0.54 -11.98
C GLN A 11 0.88 0.09 -13.39
N GLN A 12 1.80 -0.49 -14.19
CA GLN A 12 1.54 -0.94 -15.57
C GLN A 12 1.16 -2.43 -15.71
N LEU A 13 1.01 -3.19 -14.62
CA LEU A 13 0.63 -4.61 -14.67
C LEU A 13 -0.78 -4.80 -14.07
N GLU A 14 -1.79 -4.63 -14.92
CA GLU A 14 -3.20 -4.62 -14.52
C GLU A 14 -3.85 -6.00 -14.35
N GLU A 15 -3.08 -7.09 -14.33
CA GLU A 15 -3.63 -8.42 -14.13
C GLU A 15 -3.27 -8.96 -12.73
N THR A 16 -4.29 -9.12 -11.89
CA THR A 16 -4.31 -9.91 -10.63
C THR A 16 -2.99 -10.02 -9.85
N SER A 17 -2.79 -9.17 -8.84
CA SER A 17 -1.80 -9.41 -7.75
C SER A 17 -0.40 -9.88 -8.20
N ASN A 18 0.02 -9.57 -9.43
CA ASN A 18 1.22 -10.17 -10.03
C ASN A 18 2.49 -9.84 -9.24
N LEU A 19 2.51 -8.72 -8.53
CA LEU A 19 3.63 -8.38 -7.65
C LEU A 19 3.69 -9.15 -6.35
N LEU A 20 2.53 -9.55 -5.79
CA LEU A 20 2.54 -10.51 -4.69
C LEU A 20 3.16 -11.82 -5.16
N LYS A 21 2.87 -12.28 -6.39
CA LYS A 21 3.48 -13.48 -6.96
C LYS A 21 5.02 -13.36 -7.05
N PHE A 22 5.56 -12.21 -7.43
CA PHE A 22 7.02 -12.08 -7.58
C PHE A 22 7.81 -12.18 -6.27
N PHE A 23 7.21 -11.84 -5.14
CA PHE A 23 7.92 -11.72 -3.86
C PHE A 23 7.50 -12.73 -2.78
N CYS A 24 6.50 -13.57 -3.06
CA CYS A 24 6.02 -14.55 -2.10
C CYS A 24 6.92 -15.78 -1.98
N LEU A 25 7.30 -16.12 -0.75
CA LEU A 25 7.92 -17.39 -0.40
C LEU A 25 6.92 -18.28 0.35
N LYS A 26 6.90 -19.58 0.00
CA LYS A 26 6.09 -20.70 0.56
C LYS A 26 4.63 -20.39 0.94
N LEU A 27 4.37 -19.72 2.06
CA LEU A 27 3.01 -19.45 2.56
C LEU A 27 2.23 -18.48 1.67
N GLY A 28 2.86 -17.36 1.29
CA GLY A 28 2.25 -16.41 0.34
C GLY A 28 2.09 -17.01 -1.05
N ALA A 29 2.91 -18.00 -1.42
CA ALA A 29 2.92 -18.63 -2.74
C ALA A 29 1.62 -19.42 -3.01
N THR A 30 1.09 -20.12 -2.00
CA THR A 30 -0.22 -20.78 -2.10
C THR A 30 -1.34 -19.75 -2.25
N ALA A 31 -1.32 -18.68 -1.44
CA ALA A 31 -2.34 -17.64 -1.49
C ALA A 31 -2.44 -16.97 -2.88
N VAL A 32 -1.31 -16.85 -3.59
CA VAL A 32 -1.22 -16.21 -4.92
C VAL A 32 -1.21 -17.20 -6.10
N ASN A 33 -1.57 -18.48 -5.87
CA ASN A 33 -1.66 -19.54 -6.88
C ASN A 33 -0.32 -19.89 -7.58
N LEU A 34 0.82 -19.77 -6.89
CA LEU A 34 2.12 -20.26 -7.39
C LEU A 34 2.37 -21.73 -7.08
N VAL A 35 1.62 -22.27 -6.12
CA VAL A 35 1.63 -23.69 -5.76
C VAL A 35 0.31 -24.30 -6.24
N GLY A 36 0.35 -25.50 -6.82
CA GLY A 36 -0.86 -26.22 -7.23
C GLY A 36 -1.76 -26.50 -6.03
N GLY A 37 -3.04 -26.16 -6.16
CA GLY A 37 -4.08 -26.44 -5.17
C GLY A 37 -5.37 -26.88 -5.87
N ASP A 38 -6.23 -27.59 -5.14
CA ASP A 38 -7.47 -28.15 -5.67
C ASP A 38 -8.49 -27.07 -6.09
N GLN A 39 -8.39 -25.88 -5.52
CA GLN A 39 -9.22 -24.72 -5.85
C GLN A 39 -8.37 -23.45 -5.97
N PRO A 40 -8.78 -22.50 -6.84
CA PRO A 40 -8.07 -21.23 -6.98
C PRO A 40 -8.13 -20.42 -5.68
N ALA A 41 -6.97 -20.08 -5.15
CA ALA A 41 -6.83 -19.21 -3.99
C ALA A 41 -7.19 -17.76 -4.34
N ASP A 42 -7.85 -17.08 -3.39
CA ASP A 42 -8.20 -15.67 -3.48
C ASP A 42 -7.63 -14.89 -2.29
N VAL A 43 -6.40 -14.40 -2.45
CA VAL A 43 -5.66 -13.59 -1.47
C VAL A 43 -6.54 -12.55 -0.77
N TYR A 44 -7.42 -11.88 -1.52
CA TYR A 44 -8.25 -10.81 -0.97
C TYR A 44 -9.29 -11.34 0.02
N SER A 45 -9.87 -12.50 -0.25
CA SER A 45 -10.83 -13.14 0.66
C SER A 45 -10.14 -13.71 1.90
N GLU A 46 -8.94 -14.25 1.74
CA GLU A 46 -8.13 -14.74 2.86
C GLU A 46 -7.73 -13.59 3.81
N ILE A 47 -7.26 -12.47 3.27
CA ILE A 47 -6.96 -11.27 4.07
C ILE A 47 -8.24 -10.71 4.71
N ALA A 48 -9.35 -10.66 3.98
CA ALA A 48 -10.63 -10.19 4.55
C ALA A 48 -11.07 -11.06 5.73
N ALA A 49 -10.95 -12.39 5.61
CA ALA A 49 -11.22 -13.32 6.69
C ALA A 49 -10.29 -13.09 7.88
N ARG A 50 -8.99 -12.93 7.66
CA ARG A 50 -8.02 -12.64 8.73
C ARG A 50 -8.33 -11.35 9.46
N VAL A 51 -8.65 -10.28 8.72
CA VAL A 51 -9.05 -8.98 9.28
C VAL A 51 -10.33 -9.12 10.10
N LEU A 52 -11.32 -9.85 9.58
CA LEU A 52 -12.58 -10.10 10.26
C LEU A 52 -12.37 -10.84 11.58
N GLU A 53 -11.50 -11.86 11.62
CA GLU A 53 -11.18 -12.60 12.86
C GLU A 53 -10.49 -11.71 13.90
N ILE A 54 -9.55 -10.85 13.49
CA ILE A 54 -8.91 -9.89 14.41
C ILE A 54 -9.96 -8.91 14.97
N MET A 55 -10.86 -8.40 14.11
CA MET A 55 -11.92 -7.48 14.53
C MET A 55 -12.95 -8.14 15.45
N LYS A 56 -13.34 -9.40 15.20
CA LYS A 56 -14.21 -10.17 16.10
C LYS A 56 -13.57 -10.31 17.48
N TYR A 57 -12.29 -10.67 17.53
CA TYR A 57 -11.55 -10.78 18.79
C TYR A 57 -11.50 -9.44 19.54
N ASP A 58 -11.19 -8.34 18.84
CA ASP A 58 -11.16 -7.02 19.44
C ASP A 58 -12.54 -6.51 19.89
N ALA A 59 -13.62 -6.92 19.22
CA ALA A 59 -14.98 -6.57 19.59
C ALA A 59 -15.47 -7.22 20.89
N LEU A 60 -14.90 -8.38 21.26
CA LEU A 60 -15.18 -9.07 22.52
C LEU A 60 -14.54 -8.38 23.72
N LYS A 61 -13.53 -7.52 23.52
CA LYS A 61 -12.87 -6.76 24.59
C LYS A 61 -13.80 -5.67 25.13
N ASP A 62 -13.58 -5.28 26.38
CA ASP A 62 -14.35 -4.22 27.02
C ASP A 62 -14.02 -2.85 26.40
N PRO A 63 -15.01 -2.12 25.84
CA PRO A 63 -14.82 -0.78 25.28
C PRO A 63 -14.22 0.25 26.24
N LYS A 64 -14.38 0.07 27.56
CA LYS A 64 -13.77 0.97 28.57
C LYS A 64 -12.26 0.82 28.68
N SER A 65 -11.75 -0.38 28.42
CA SER A 65 -10.32 -0.69 28.45
C SER A 65 -9.68 -0.49 27.07
N HIS A 66 -10.43 -0.72 25.99
CA HIS A 66 -9.93 -0.65 24.62
C HIS A 66 -10.87 0.17 23.72
N PRO A 67 -10.49 1.42 23.35
CA PRO A 67 -11.30 2.27 22.46
C PRO A 67 -11.60 1.61 21.11
N HIS A 68 -10.69 0.74 20.65
CA HIS A 68 -10.82 0.00 19.39
C HIS A 68 -11.97 -1.02 19.36
N ALA A 69 -12.46 -1.48 20.52
CA ALA A 69 -13.55 -2.46 20.57
C ALA A 69 -14.87 -1.90 19.99
N LEU A 70 -15.15 -0.61 20.19
CA LEU A 70 -16.33 0.05 19.61
C LEU A 70 -16.24 0.10 18.08
N HIS A 71 -15.08 0.48 17.55
CA HIS A 71 -14.85 0.52 16.11
C HIS A 71 -14.92 -0.88 15.49
N ALA A 72 -14.34 -1.89 16.16
CA ALA A 72 -14.41 -3.28 15.72
C ALA A 72 -15.85 -3.77 15.60
N ARG A 73 -16.70 -3.55 16.62
CA ARG A 73 -18.13 -3.93 16.59
C ARG A 73 -18.89 -3.35 15.40
N ARG A 74 -18.60 -2.10 15.04
CA ARG A 74 -19.25 -1.42 13.90
C ARG A 74 -18.74 -1.90 12.55
N LEU A 75 -17.47 -2.30 12.47
CA LEU A 75 -16.82 -2.66 11.21
C LEU A 75 -16.98 -4.14 10.84
N ILE A 76 -17.28 -5.03 11.79
CA ILE A 76 -17.42 -6.48 11.54
C ILE A 76 -18.38 -6.78 10.37
N SER A 77 -19.51 -6.08 10.28
CA SER A 77 -20.48 -6.29 9.19
C SER A 77 -20.06 -5.70 7.85
N GLN A 78 -19.04 -4.83 7.85
CA GLN A 78 -18.58 -4.09 6.68
C GLN A 78 -17.33 -4.70 6.04
N VAL A 79 -16.64 -5.60 6.74
CA VAL A 79 -15.42 -6.25 6.23
C VAL A 79 -15.80 -7.29 5.19
N ASP A 80 -15.45 -6.99 3.95
CA ASP A 80 -15.58 -7.90 2.82
C ASP A 80 -14.36 -7.81 1.90
N ARG A 81 -14.30 -8.72 0.93
CA ARG A 81 -13.26 -8.73 -0.11
C ARG A 81 -13.10 -7.37 -0.79
N LYS A 82 -14.21 -6.67 -1.12
CA LYS A 82 -14.16 -5.39 -1.84
C LYS A 82 -13.55 -4.27 -1.00
N LEU A 83 -13.76 -4.26 0.32
CA LEU A 83 -13.17 -3.27 1.23
C LEU A 83 -11.64 -3.38 1.23
N VAL A 84 -11.11 -4.60 1.38
CA VAL A 84 -9.66 -4.82 1.50
C VAL A 84 -8.94 -4.83 0.16
N LYS A 85 -9.63 -5.16 -0.95
CA LYS A 85 -9.01 -5.34 -2.28
C LYS A 85 -8.13 -4.17 -2.69
N GLN A 86 -8.62 -2.93 -2.60
CA GLN A 86 -7.85 -1.77 -3.05
C GLN A 86 -6.60 -1.54 -2.17
N THR A 87 -6.76 -1.65 -0.86
CA THR A 87 -5.66 -1.44 0.08
C THR A 87 -4.60 -2.52 -0.05
N VAL A 88 -4.99 -3.79 -0.20
CA VAL A 88 -4.07 -4.91 -0.44
C VAL A 88 -3.31 -4.72 -1.76
N MET A 89 -4.02 -4.40 -2.85
CA MET A 89 -3.38 -4.17 -4.15
C MET A 89 -2.38 -3.03 -4.08
N THR A 90 -2.67 -1.94 -3.36
CA THR A 90 -1.77 -0.79 -3.31
C THR A 90 -0.66 -0.89 -2.28
N SER A 91 -0.79 -1.79 -1.29
CA SER A 91 0.20 -1.95 -0.24
C SER A 91 1.52 -2.51 -0.75
N VAL A 92 1.50 -3.38 -1.76
CA VAL A 92 2.72 -3.86 -2.41
C VAL A 92 3.44 -2.82 -3.27
N TYR A 93 2.77 -1.71 -3.59
CA TYR A 93 3.37 -0.57 -4.28
C TYR A 93 3.94 0.48 -3.30
N GLY A 94 3.98 0.17 -2.00
CA GLY A 94 4.48 1.11 -0.99
C GLY A 94 3.50 2.22 -0.65
N VAL A 95 2.18 1.95 -0.65
CA VAL A 95 1.18 2.88 -0.09
C VAL A 95 1.57 3.28 1.35
N THR A 96 1.47 4.56 1.68
CA THR A 96 1.61 4.98 3.08
C THR A 96 0.40 4.53 3.90
N TYR A 97 0.54 4.50 5.23
CA TYR A 97 -0.60 4.32 6.14
C TYR A 97 -1.75 5.29 5.84
N ILE A 98 -1.42 6.55 5.55
CA ILE A 98 -2.38 7.60 5.24
C ILE A 98 -3.17 7.24 3.97
N GLY A 99 -2.46 6.81 2.91
CA GLY A 99 -3.10 6.37 1.67
C GLY A 99 -3.98 5.13 1.86
N ALA A 100 -3.53 4.14 2.63
CA ALA A 100 -4.32 2.94 2.95
C ALA A 100 -5.62 3.29 3.71
N ARG A 101 -5.52 4.17 4.73
CA ARG A 101 -6.67 4.70 5.46
C ARG A 101 -7.64 5.42 4.53
N ASP A 102 -7.15 6.31 3.68
CA ASP A 102 -8.02 7.11 2.81
C ASP A 102 -8.76 6.24 1.77
N GLN A 103 -8.11 5.18 1.29
CA GLN A 103 -8.77 4.18 0.45
C GLN A 103 -9.90 3.46 1.19
N ILE A 104 -9.66 3.01 2.43
CA ILE A 104 -10.68 2.36 3.26
C ILE A 104 -11.80 3.34 3.61
N LYS A 105 -11.47 4.57 4.00
CA LYS A 105 -12.43 5.64 4.31
C LYS A 105 -13.37 5.88 3.13
N ARG A 106 -12.84 5.99 1.91
CA ARG A 106 -13.65 6.17 0.69
C ARG A 106 -14.61 5.00 0.48
N ARG A 107 -14.16 3.75 0.67
CA ARG A 107 -15.01 2.56 0.55
C ARG A 107 -16.10 2.49 1.62
N LEU A 108 -15.79 2.86 2.86
CA LEU A 108 -16.77 2.92 3.94
C LEU A 108 -17.80 4.04 3.71
N LYS A 109 -17.37 5.19 3.17
CA LYS A 109 -18.25 6.31 2.82
C LYS A 109 -19.23 5.95 1.71
N GLU A 110 -18.78 5.26 0.66
CA GLU A 110 -19.63 4.79 -0.44
C GLU A 110 -20.72 3.81 0.01
N ARG A 111 -20.54 3.14 1.15
CA ARG A 111 -21.50 2.19 1.72
C ARG A 111 -22.45 2.82 2.73
N CYS A 112 -22.30 4.12 3.00
CA CYS A 112 -23.01 4.82 4.08
C CYS A 112 -22.91 4.08 5.43
N ALA A 113 -21.77 3.44 5.70
CA ALA A 113 -21.62 2.55 6.86
C ALA A 113 -21.60 3.30 8.21
N ILE A 114 -21.21 4.58 8.19
CA ILE A 114 -21.11 5.45 9.36
C ILE A 114 -21.51 6.86 8.91
N GLU A 115 -22.51 7.45 9.58
CA GLU A 115 -23.02 8.79 9.24
C GLU A 115 -22.14 9.92 9.80
N ASP A 116 -21.52 9.72 10.97
CA ASP A 116 -20.60 10.69 11.56
C ASP A 116 -19.19 10.60 10.95
N ASP A 117 -18.71 11.74 10.43
CA ASP A 117 -17.41 11.85 9.77
C ASP A 117 -16.22 11.65 10.73
N ASN A 118 -16.38 12.00 12.01
CA ASN A 118 -15.33 11.79 13.03
C ASN A 118 -15.19 10.31 13.37
N ASP A 119 -16.31 9.64 13.65
CA ASP A 119 -16.35 8.19 13.86
C ASP A 119 -15.90 7.42 12.63
N LEU A 120 -16.24 7.88 11.41
CA LEU A 120 -15.78 7.29 10.16
C LEU A 120 -14.25 7.37 10.04
N PHE A 121 -13.66 8.50 10.40
CA PHE A 121 -12.20 8.65 10.40
C PHE A 121 -11.54 7.70 11.40
N ALA A 122 -12.02 7.65 12.65
CA ALA A 122 -11.47 6.76 13.67
C ALA A 122 -11.60 5.27 13.31
N ALA A 123 -12.77 4.87 12.79
CA ALA A 123 -13.01 3.53 12.29
C ALA A 123 -12.09 3.19 11.10
N SER A 124 -11.91 4.12 10.15
CA SER A 124 -11.00 3.91 9.01
C SER A 124 -9.55 3.74 9.44
N CYS A 125 -9.09 4.47 10.46
CA CYS A 125 -7.75 4.32 11.04
C CYS A 125 -7.57 2.92 11.63
N TYR A 126 -8.53 2.46 12.43
CA TYR A 126 -8.49 1.11 13.01
C TYR A 126 -8.50 0.03 11.91
N ALA A 127 -9.43 0.11 10.95
CA ALA A 127 -9.50 -0.83 9.84
C ALA A 127 -8.21 -0.86 8.99
N ALA A 128 -7.62 0.29 8.71
CA ALA A 128 -6.35 0.37 7.99
C ALA A 128 -5.20 -0.27 8.76
N LYS A 129 -5.12 -0.03 10.07
CA LYS A 129 -4.10 -0.64 10.92
C LYS A 129 -4.24 -2.16 10.97
N THR A 130 -5.45 -2.66 11.20
CA THR A 130 -5.72 -4.10 11.25
C THR A 130 -5.47 -4.77 9.90
N THR A 131 -5.90 -4.15 8.80
CA THR A 131 -5.64 -4.66 7.44
C THR A 131 -4.15 -4.72 7.12
N ARG A 132 -3.40 -3.68 7.50
CA ARG A 132 -1.96 -3.64 7.27
C ARG A 132 -1.23 -4.69 8.10
N ASN A 133 -1.61 -4.89 9.35
CA ASN A 133 -1.03 -5.92 10.21
C ASN A 133 -1.31 -7.33 9.66
N ALA A 134 -2.53 -7.62 9.21
CA ALA A 134 -2.87 -8.90 8.58
C ALA A 134 -2.06 -9.14 7.31
N LEU A 135 -1.86 -8.10 6.49
CA LEU A 135 -1.03 -8.18 5.30
C LEU A 135 0.46 -8.39 5.64
N GLU A 136 0.96 -7.73 6.67
CA GLU A 136 2.34 -7.89 7.17
C GLU A 136 2.61 -9.32 7.64
N GLU A 137 1.67 -9.94 8.36
CA GLU A 137 1.78 -11.34 8.80
C GLU A 137 1.81 -12.31 7.62
N MET A 138 0.97 -12.09 6.59
CA MET A 138 0.87 -12.99 5.44
C MET A 138 2.04 -12.86 4.44
N PHE A 139 2.65 -11.67 4.35
CA PHE A 139 3.66 -11.34 3.34
C PHE A 139 4.95 -10.75 3.95
N GLU A 140 5.39 -11.29 5.09
CA GLU A 140 6.59 -10.84 5.79
C GLU A 140 7.83 -10.87 4.89
N ASP A 141 8.06 -11.98 4.19
CA ASP A 141 9.22 -12.16 3.33
C ASP A 141 9.25 -11.16 2.17
N ALA A 142 8.10 -10.94 1.52
CA ALA A 142 7.98 -9.96 0.46
C ALA A 142 8.32 -8.56 0.96
N ARG A 143 7.89 -8.22 2.17
CA ARG A 143 8.17 -6.94 2.80
C ARG A 143 9.64 -6.78 3.18
N ARG A 144 10.31 -7.85 3.62
CA ARG A 144 11.76 -7.83 3.86
C ARG A 144 12.54 -7.49 2.59
N ILE A 145 12.16 -8.07 1.45
CA ILE A 145 12.79 -7.77 0.15
C ILE A 145 12.52 -6.32 -0.26
N MET A 146 11.28 -5.83 -0.16
CA MET A 146 10.94 -4.44 -0.48
C MET A 146 11.69 -3.43 0.40
N ASN A 147 11.81 -3.70 1.72
CA ASN A 147 12.57 -2.87 2.64
C ASN A 147 14.05 -2.83 2.26
N TRP A 148 14.63 -3.99 1.96
CA TRP A 148 16.03 -4.09 1.54
C TRP A 148 16.28 -3.31 0.24
N LEU A 149 15.42 -3.46 -0.77
CA LEU A 149 15.50 -2.67 -2.01
C LEU A 149 15.37 -1.16 -1.74
N GLY A 150 14.48 -0.78 -0.81
CA GLY A 150 14.32 0.61 -0.37
C GLY A 150 15.58 1.16 0.32
N ASP A 151 16.26 0.36 1.13
CA ASP A 151 17.51 0.75 1.78
C ASP A 151 18.66 0.86 0.77
N CYS A 152 18.76 -0.05 -0.20
CA CYS A 152 19.68 0.10 -1.32
C CYS A 152 19.43 1.39 -2.11
N ALA A 153 18.16 1.72 -2.40
CA ALA A 153 17.79 2.94 -3.09
C ALA A 153 18.18 4.20 -2.30
N LYS A 154 18.04 4.19 -0.97
CA LYS A 154 18.50 5.31 -0.11
C LYS A 154 20.02 5.51 -0.19
N VAL A 155 20.79 4.42 -0.16
CA VAL A 155 22.25 4.49 -0.30
C VAL A 155 22.64 5.06 -1.66
N ILE A 156 22.03 4.57 -2.74
CA ILE A 156 22.29 5.10 -4.10
C ILE A 156 21.92 6.59 -4.19
N ALA A 157 20.75 6.97 -3.69
CA ALA A 157 20.30 8.37 -3.66
C ALA A 157 21.24 9.27 -2.83
N SER A 158 21.84 8.76 -1.75
CA SER A 158 22.82 9.51 -0.95
C SER A 158 24.10 9.86 -1.73
N THR A 159 24.39 9.11 -2.80
CA THR A 159 25.50 9.39 -3.73
C THR A 159 25.08 10.24 -4.92
N ASN A 160 23.87 10.80 -4.92
CA ASN A 160 23.31 11.61 -6.00
C ASN A 160 23.23 10.85 -7.35
N GLN A 161 23.03 9.54 -7.28
CA GLN A 161 22.87 8.68 -8.46
C GLN A 161 21.43 8.20 -8.57
N ALA A 162 21.00 7.97 -9.82
CA ALA A 162 19.71 7.35 -10.10
C ALA A 162 19.80 5.82 -9.89
N VAL A 163 18.76 5.24 -9.30
CA VAL A 163 18.61 3.78 -9.24
C VAL A 163 18.50 3.25 -10.68
N ARG A 164 19.35 2.27 -11.01
CA ARG A 164 19.39 1.66 -12.33
C ARG A 164 19.60 0.15 -12.23
N TRP A 165 18.96 -0.60 -13.12
CA TRP A 165 19.14 -2.05 -13.24
C TRP A 165 19.00 -2.47 -14.70
N VAL A 166 19.37 -3.71 -15.01
CA VAL A 166 19.16 -4.32 -16.33
C VAL A 166 18.10 -5.39 -16.16
N THR A 167 17.07 -5.37 -17.01
CA THR A 167 16.01 -6.40 -16.99
C THR A 167 16.57 -7.75 -17.46
N PRO A 168 15.90 -8.88 -17.18
CA PRO A 168 16.29 -10.18 -17.74
C PRO A 168 16.35 -10.22 -19.27
N LEU A 169 15.68 -9.29 -19.95
CA LEU A 169 15.71 -9.12 -21.40
C LEU A 169 16.88 -8.23 -21.88
N GLY A 170 17.78 -7.83 -20.99
CA GLY A 170 18.94 -6.99 -21.31
C GLY A 170 18.64 -5.50 -21.45
N LEU A 171 17.42 -5.05 -21.13
CA LEU A 171 17.05 -3.64 -21.25
C LEU A 171 17.52 -2.85 -20.01
N PRO A 172 18.35 -1.80 -20.17
CA PRO A 172 18.71 -0.94 -19.07
C PRO A 172 17.52 -0.05 -18.67
N VAL A 173 17.19 -0.07 -17.38
CA VAL A 173 16.15 0.77 -16.79
C VAL A 173 16.80 1.71 -15.79
N VAL A 174 16.47 3.00 -15.89
CA VAL A 174 16.95 4.06 -15.01
C VAL A 174 15.73 4.78 -14.43
N GLN A 175 15.68 4.95 -13.12
CA GLN A 175 14.62 5.72 -12.47
C GLN A 175 14.88 7.23 -12.58
N PRO A 176 14.05 8.00 -13.30
CA PRO A 176 14.27 9.43 -13.52
C PRO A 176 13.69 10.28 -12.38
N TYR A 177 13.86 9.84 -11.13
CA TYR A 177 13.41 10.62 -9.97
C TYR A 177 14.50 11.60 -9.57
N ARG A 178 14.29 12.88 -9.89
CA ARG A 178 15.18 14.00 -9.55
C ARG A 178 14.40 15.07 -8.79
N GLU A 179 15.10 15.84 -7.98
CA GLU A 179 14.51 17.05 -7.42
C GLU A 179 14.38 18.10 -8.54
N LEU A 180 13.22 18.76 -8.61
CA LEU A 180 13.00 19.82 -9.58
C LEU A 180 13.22 21.17 -8.89
N GLY A 181 14.23 21.90 -9.35
CA GLY A 181 14.49 23.27 -8.92
C GLY A 181 13.49 24.23 -9.56
N ARG A 182 12.83 25.05 -8.73
CA ARG A 182 11.99 26.15 -9.26
C ARG A 182 12.88 27.31 -9.68
N HIS A 183 12.71 27.74 -10.92
CA HIS A 183 13.41 28.89 -11.48
C HIS A 183 12.39 29.96 -11.87
N LEU A 184 12.61 31.18 -11.41
CA LEU A 184 11.78 32.33 -11.75
C LEU A 184 12.41 33.05 -12.93
N ILE A 185 11.75 33.03 -14.09
CA ILE A 185 12.19 33.76 -15.29
C ILE A 185 11.33 35.00 -15.43
N LYS A 186 11.95 36.17 -15.28
CA LYS A 186 11.29 37.45 -15.59
C LYS A 186 11.20 37.62 -17.10
N THR A 187 9.99 37.77 -17.62
CA THR A 187 9.73 38.13 -19.02
C THR A 187 9.12 39.53 -19.09
N SER A 188 9.00 40.10 -20.30
CA SER A 188 8.40 41.43 -20.51
C SER A 188 6.92 41.50 -20.09
N LEU A 189 6.23 40.36 -19.97
CA LEU A 189 4.81 40.29 -19.58
C LEU A 189 4.62 39.92 -18.10
N GLN A 190 5.38 38.94 -17.60
CA GLN A 190 5.25 38.44 -16.22
C GLN A 190 6.47 37.62 -15.78
N VAL A 191 6.51 37.28 -14.50
CA VAL A 191 7.50 36.32 -13.94
C VAL A 191 6.94 34.91 -14.03
N LEU A 192 7.55 34.06 -14.86
CA LEU A 192 7.18 32.66 -15.01
C LEU A 192 7.95 31.81 -14.00
N THR A 193 7.25 30.92 -13.29
CA THR A 193 7.90 29.88 -12.47
C THR A 193 8.04 28.62 -13.31
N LEU A 194 9.26 28.30 -13.72
CA LEU A 194 9.58 27.08 -14.45
C LEU A 194 10.20 26.05 -13.51
N GLN A 195 9.96 24.77 -13.80
CA GLN A 195 10.65 23.68 -13.15
C GLN A 195 11.81 23.25 -14.05
N ARG A 196 13.03 23.26 -13.52
CA ARG A 196 14.21 22.75 -14.20
C ARG A 196 14.80 21.63 -13.34
N GLU A 197 15.21 20.54 -13.96
CA GLU A 197 15.96 19.50 -13.27
C GLU A 197 17.20 20.13 -12.63
N THR A 198 17.40 19.92 -11.33
CA THR A 198 18.67 20.25 -10.70
C THR A 198 19.70 19.19 -11.07
N ASP A 199 20.98 19.56 -11.11
CA ASP A 199 22.10 18.58 -11.19
C ASP A 199 22.23 17.73 -9.90
N LYS A 200 21.23 17.82 -9.02
CA LYS A 200 21.04 17.10 -7.76
C LYS A 200 19.76 16.27 -7.88
#